data_AF-A0A1L9SD68-F1
#
_entry.id   AF-A0A1L9SD68-F1
#
_cell.length_a   1.000
_cell.length_b   1.000
_cell.length_c   1.000
_cell.angle_alpha   90.00
_cell.angle_beta   90.00
_cell.angle_gamma   90.00
#
_symmetry.space_group_name_H-M   'P 1'
#
loop_
_entity.id
_entity.type
_entity.pdbx_description
1 polymer ?
#
loop_
_entity_poly.entity_id
_entity_poly.type
_entity_poly.pdbx_seq_one_letter_code
_entity_poly.pdbx_strand_id
1 'polypeptide(L)'
;MSGKVPADKKEDVYYSRGWIEDCFDGFMKADTNKSWIITFDEFKTGLKKKNKDITDKEIEEIFKFLDYDKSKGVTLNEWILAAMEYDAQVKNYQNALVI
;
A
#
# COMPACT_ATOMS: atom_id res chain seq x y z
N MET A 1 -31.20 4.69 13.65
CA MET A 1 -31.01 6.17 13.72
C MET A 1 -29.70 6.48 13.00
N SER A 2 -29.79 6.97 11.77
CA SER A 2 -28.63 7.31 10.94
C SER A 2 -28.15 8.72 11.31
N GLY A 3 -27.08 8.82 12.09
CA GLY A 3 -26.41 10.09 12.32
C GLY A 3 -25.64 10.49 11.06
N LYS A 4 -26.04 11.60 10.44
CA LYS A 4 -25.23 12.28 9.43
C LYS A 4 -24.01 12.89 10.13
N VAL A 5 -22.81 12.63 9.61
CA VAL A 5 -21.60 13.32 10.05
C VAL A 5 -21.60 14.74 9.43
N PRO A 6 -21.34 15.81 10.21
CA PRO A 6 -21.33 17.19 9.70
C PRO A 6 -20.19 17.45 8.71
N ALA A 7 -20.43 18.41 7.81
CA ALA A 7 -19.71 18.61 6.54
C ALA A 7 -18.51 19.57 6.61
N ASP A 8 -17.98 19.88 7.78
CA ASP A 8 -16.86 20.79 7.92
C ASP A 8 -15.94 20.28 9.03
N LYS A 9 -14.73 19.80 8.71
CA LYS A 9 -13.42 20.06 9.36
C LYS A 9 -12.35 19.14 8.74
N LYS A 10 -11.57 19.69 7.80
CA LYS A 10 -10.36 19.12 7.18
C LYS A 10 -10.59 17.88 6.30
N GLU A 11 -9.79 17.79 5.25
CA GLU A 11 -9.78 16.71 4.28
C GLU A 11 -9.36 15.38 4.95
N ASP A 12 -10.27 14.77 5.68
CA ASP A 12 -10.07 13.40 6.11
C ASP A 12 -10.22 12.53 4.86
N VAL A 13 -9.08 12.14 4.27
CA VAL A 13 -9.00 11.09 3.25
C VAL A 13 -9.39 9.76 3.92
N TYR A 14 -10.67 9.60 4.24
CA TYR A 14 -11.21 8.33 4.71
C TYR A 14 -11.31 7.40 3.50
N TYR A 15 -10.31 6.52 3.37
CA TYR A 15 -10.39 5.41 2.43
C TYR A 15 -11.63 4.59 2.74
N SER A 16 -12.38 4.22 1.70
CA SER A 16 -13.61 3.46 1.87
C SER A 16 -13.29 2.10 2.51
N ARG A 17 -14.28 1.53 3.20
CA ARG A 17 -14.14 0.18 3.76
C ARG A 17 -13.69 -0.85 2.70
N GLY A 18 -14.23 -0.76 1.48
CA GLY A 18 -13.84 -1.65 0.39
C GLY A 18 -12.38 -1.51 -0.01
N TRP A 19 -11.84 -0.28 -0.05
CA TRP A 19 -10.41 -0.08 -0.34
C TRP A 19 -9.50 -0.67 0.74
N ILE A 20 -9.90 -0.55 2.01
CA ILE A 20 -9.16 -1.15 3.12
C ILE A 20 -9.21 -2.68 3.04
N GLU A 21 -10.37 -3.25 2.69
CA GLU A 21 -10.53 -4.69 2.46
C GLU A 21 -9.65 -5.17 1.30
N ASP A 22 -9.57 -4.43 0.19
CA ASP A 22 -8.70 -4.75 -0.94
C ASP A 22 -7.20 -4.71 -0.56
N CYS A 23 -6.80 -3.72 0.24
CA CYS A 23 -5.43 -3.63 0.75
C CYS A 23 -5.09 -4.81 1.65
N PHE A 24 -6.02 -5.17 2.53
CA PHE A 24 -5.88 -6.32 3.42
C PHE A 24 -5.75 -7.63 2.63
N ASP A 25 -6.61 -7.83 1.63
CA ASP A 25 -6.53 -8.99 0.74
C ASP A 25 -5.21 -9.05 -0.03
N GLY A 26 -4.71 -7.90 -0.48
CA GLY A 26 -3.40 -7.77 -1.11
C GLY A 26 -2.26 -8.21 -0.17
N PHE A 27 -2.29 -7.73 1.08
CA PHE A 27 -1.34 -8.09 2.12
C PHE A 27 -1.36 -9.60 2.41
N MET A 28 -2.55 -10.16 2.65
CA MET A 28 -2.70 -11.59 2.97
C MET A 28 -2.26 -12.52 1.84
N LYS A 29 -2.31 -12.07 0.57
CA LYS A 29 -1.80 -12.82 -0.58
C LYS A 29 -0.27 -12.75 -0.67
N ALA A 30 0.34 -11.68 -0.19
CA ALA A 30 1.78 -11.49 -0.20
C ALA A 30 2.46 -12.18 1.00
N ASP A 31 1.84 -12.16 2.19
CA ASP A 31 2.27 -12.86 3.40
C ASP A 31 1.95 -14.36 3.31
N THR A 32 2.78 -15.11 2.59
CA THR A 32 2.50 -16.51 2.25
C THR A 32 2.57 -17.46 3.44
N ASN A 33 3.38 -17.13 4.45
CA ASN A 33 3.53 -17.92 5.66
C ASN A 33 2.57 -17.47 6.79
N LYS A 34 1.76 -16.42 6.57
CA LYS A 34 0.79 -15.85 7.54
C LYS A 34 1.46 -15.37 8.83
N SER A 35 2.66 -14.81 8.71
CA SER A 35 3.44 -14.30 9.84
C SER A 35 3.04 -12.88 10.26
N TRP A 36 2.13 -12.24 9.52
CA TRP A 36 1.77 -10.82 9.64
C TRP A 36 2.91 -9.86 9.28
N ILE A 37 3.96 -10.38 8.64
CA ILE A 37 5.11 -9.61 8.15
C ILE A 37 5.45 -10.14 6.75
N ILE A 38 5.44 -9.27 5.75
CA ILE A 38 5.91 -9.65 4.41
C ILE A 38 7.44 -9.51 4.40
N THR A 39 8.13 -10.62 4.25
CA THR A 39 9.58 -10.63 4.07
C THR A 39 9.98 -10.21 2.66
N PHE A 40 11.25 -9.80 2.47
CA PHE A 40 11.77 -9.49 1.13
C PHE A 40 11.62 -10.66 0.15
N ASP A 41 11.84 -11.90 0.60
CA ASP A 41 11.74 -13.08 -0.27
C ASP A 41 10.30 -13.36 -0.70
N GLU A 42 9.33 -13.17 0.21
CA GLU A 42 7.90 -13.28 -0.10
C GLU A 42 7.46 -12.20 -1.09
N PHE A 43 7.89 -10.96 -0.84
CA PHE A 43 7.62 -9.83 -1.71
C PHE A 43 8.21 -10.03 -3.12
N LYS A 44 9.50 -10.40 -3.19
CA LYS A 44 10.23 -10.69 -4.43
C LYS A 44 9.56 -11.82 -5.21
N THR A 45 9.21 -12.91 -4.54
CA THR A 45 8.52 -14.04 -5.14
C THR A 45 7.16 -13.63 -5.69
N GLY A 46 6.40 -12.83 -4.94
CA GLY A 46 5.11 -12.29 -5.37
C GLY A 46 5.22 -11.40 -6.61
N LEU A 47 6.16 -10.46 -6.62
CA LEU A 47 6.38 -9.56 -7.76
C LEU A 47 6.86 -10.29 -9.00
N LYS A 48 7.84 -11.19 -8.89
CA LYS A 48 8.36 -11.94 -10.06
C LYS A 48 7.33 -12.87 -10.69
N LYS A 49 6.33 -13.34 -9.93
CA LYS A 49 5.19 -14.08 -10.46
C LYS A 49 4.28 -13.21 -11.33
N LYS A 50 4.14 -11.92 -11.01
CA LYS A 50 3.29 -10.95 -11.74
C LYS A 50 4.02 -10.27 -12.90
N ASN A 51 5.29 -9.96 -12.73
CA ASN A 51 6.14 -9.35 -13.73
C ASN A 51 7.49 -10.07 -13.75
N LYS A 52 7.79 -10.81 -14.82
CA LYS A 52 9.03 -11.60 -14.93
C LYS A 52 10.26 -10.74 -15.26
N ASP A 53 10.05 -9.55 -15.81
CA ASP A 53 11.11 -8.69 -16.32
C ASP A 53 11.63 -7.70 -15.27
N ILE A 54 10.92 -7.57 -14.13
CA ILE A 54 11.34 -6.71 -13.04
C ILE A 54 12.67 -7.21 -12.43
N THR A 55 13.62 -6.29 -12.30
CA THR A 55 14.96 -6.58 -11.79
C THR A 55 14.97 -6.67 -10.28
N ASP A 56 15.95 -7.39 -9.73
CA ASP A 56 16.12 -7.49 -8.27
C ASP A 56 16.36 -6.11 -7.63
N LYS A 57 17.01 -5.19 -8.35
CA LYS A 57 17.25 -3.82 -7.90
C LYS A 57 15.94 -3.02 -7.79
N GLU A 58 15.07 -3.10 -8.78
CA GLU A 58 13.75 -2.43 -8.75
C GLU A 58 12.88 -3.01 -7.61
N ILE A 59 12.90 -4.33 -7.42
CA ILE A 59 12.21 -4.96 -6.29
C ILE A 59 12.73 -4.42 -4.95
N GLU A 60 14.05 -4.30 -4.80
CA GLU A 60 14.68 -3.77 -3.59
C GLU A 60 14.31 -2.30 -3.34
N GLU A 61 14.25 -1.48 -4.38
CA GLU A 61 13.82 -0.08 -4.27
C GLU A 61 12.36 0.03 -3.82
N ILE A 62 11.46 -0.80 -4.37
CA ILE A 62 10.06 -0.83 -3.95
C ILE A 62 9.94 -1.34 -2.51
N PHE A 63 10.69 -2.39 -2.15
CA PHE A 63 10.65 -2.93 -0.79
C PHE A 63 11.13 -1.89 0.24
N LYS A 64 12.20 -1.16 -0.06
CA LYS A 64 12.70 -0.06 0.80
C LYS A 64 11.70 1.08 0.95
N PHE A 65 10.87 1.33 -0.06
CA PHE A 65 9.79 2.31 0.04
C PHE A 65 8.68 1.84 0.98
N LEU A 66 8.39 0.53 0.98
CA LEU A 66 7.39 -0.08 1.87
C LEU A 66 7.88 -0.22 3.32
N ASP A 67 9.12 -0.67 3.53
CA ASP A 67 9.76 -0.88 4.84
C ASP A 67 10.25 0.46 5.44
N TYR A 68 9.28 1.25 5.91
CA TYR A 68 9.51 2.63 6.36
C TYR A 68 10.42 2.70 7.59
N ASP A 69 10.24 1.77 8.52
CA ASP A 69 11.04 1.73 9.76
C ASP A 69 12.37 0.97 9.61
N LYS A 70 12.61 0.36 8.44
CA LYS A 70 13.81 -0.42 8.10
C LYS A 70 13.97 -1.68 8.96
N SER A 71 12.87 -2.26 9.41
CA SER A 71 12.83 -3.52 10.15
C SER A 71 13.18 -4.74 9.30
N LYS A 72 13.31 -4.58 7.98
CA LYS A 72 13.49 -5.65 6.98
C LYS A 72 12.25 -6.55 6.81
N GLY A 73 11.09 -6.03 7.19
CA GLY A 73 9.80 -6.67 6.98
C GLY A 73 8.74 -5.60 6.78
N VAL A 74 7.73 -5.90 5.97
CA VAL A 74 6.63 -4.96 5.75
C VAL A 74 5.43 -5.42 6.56
N THR A 75 5.01 -4.60 7.51
CA THR A 75 3.79 -4.80 8.30
C THR A 75 2.54 -4.36 7.55
N LEU A 76 1.36 -4.77 8.01
CA LEU A 76 0.09 -4.30 7.44
C LEU A 76 -0.05 -2.77 7.48
N ASN A 77 0.44 -2.14 8.56
CA ASN A 77 0.37 -0.69 8.70
C ASN A 77 1.24 0.01 7.64
N GLU A 78 2.47 -0.46 7.44
CA GLU A 78 3.37 0.07 6.42
C GLU A 78 2.82 -0.15 5.00
N TRP A 79 2.26 -1.33 4.74
CA TRP A 79 1.59 -1.64 3.48
C TRP A 79 0.45 -0.66 3.18
N ILE A 80 -0.44 -0.44 4.15
CA ILE A 80 -1.57 0.48 4.00
C ILE A 80 -1.07 1.91 3.84
N LEU A 81 -0.16 2.38 4.70
CA LEU A 81 0.37 3.74 4.64
C LEU A 81 1.06 4.03 3.30
N ALA A 82 1.86 3.10 2.78
CA ALA A 82 2.49 3.25 1.47
C ALA A 82 1.46 3.26 0.32
N ALA A 83 0.42 2.42 0.40
CA ALA A 83 -0.67 2.44 -0.58
C ALA A 83 -1.45 3.75 -0.56
N MET A 84 -1.68 4.32 0.64
CA MET A 84 -2.32 5.63 0.82
C MET A 84 -1.45 6.75 0.26
N GLU A 85 -0.15 6.74 0.55
CA GLU A 85 0.81 7.74 0.07
C GLU A 85 0.89 7.74 -1.47
N TYR A 86 0.95 6.54 -2.07
CA TYR A 86 0.93 6.41 -3.52
C TYR A 86 -0.36 6.94 -4.15
N ASP A 87 -1.53 6.60 -3.60
CA ASP A 87 -2.83 7.10 -4.10
C ASP A 87 -2.97 8.62 -3.95
N ALA A 88 -2.51 9.18 -2.83
CA ALA A 88 -2.49 10.62 -2.60
C ALA A 88 -1.58 11.35 -3.61
N GLN A 89 -0.39 10.81 -3.90
CA GLN A 89 0.50 11.36 -4.92
C GLN A 89 -0.15 11.31 -6.31
N VAL A 90 -0.75 10.18 -6.71
CA VAL A 90 -1.42 10.04 -8.01
C VAL A 90 -2.54 11.06 -8.18
N LYS A 91 -3.38 11.26 -7.16
CA LYS A 91 -4.46 12.26 -7.19
C LYS A 91 -3.92 13.69 -7.32
N ASN A 92 -2.82 14.00 -6.62
CA ASN A 92 -2.17 15.30 -6.75
C ASN A 92 -1.64 15.55 -8.18
N TYR A 93 -1.05 14.54 -8.83
CA TYR A 93 -0.61 14.65 -10.22
C TYR A 93 -1.77 14.81 -11.21
N GLN A 94 -2.89 14.10 -11.02
CA GLN A 94 -4.06 14.25 -11.88
C GLN A 94 -4.65 15.66 -11.79
N ASN A 95 -4.71 16.24 -10.59
CA ASN A 95 -5.16 17.63 -10.42
C ASN A 95 -4.20 18.64 -11.06
N ALA A 96 -2.89 18.37 -11.05
CA ALA A 96 -1.87 19.24 -11.64
C ALA A 96 -1.81 19.18 -13.19
N LEU A 97 -2.42 18.18 -13.82
CA LEU A 97 -2.44 18.02 -15.29
C LEU A 97 -3.73 18.59 -15.94
N VAL A 98 -4.68 19.11 -15.15
CA VAL A 98 -5.97 19.66 -15.63
C VAL A 98 -5.94 21.20 -15.72
N ILE A 99 -4.75 21.81 -15.79
CA ILE A 99 -4.55 23.25 -16.05
C ILE A 99 -4.30 23.56 -17.53
#